data_AF-A0AAV8ZJQ6-F1
#
_entry.id   AF-A0AAV8ZJQ6-F1
#
_cell.length_a   1.000
_cell.length_b   1.000
_cell.length_c   1.000
_cell.angle_alpha   90.00
_cell.angle_beta   90.00
_cell.angle_gamma   90.00
#
_symmetry.space_group_name_H-M   'P 1'
#
loop_
_entity.id
_entity.type
_entity.pdbx_description
1 polymer ?
#
loop_
_entity_poly.entity_id
_entity_poly.type
_entity_poly.pdbx_seq_one_letter_code
_entity_poly.pdbx_strand_id
1 'polypeptide(L)'
;MLYLTNCSENDIPKLEQAKVWLYIKIFNEDFNLSFHLPYSDTCDDCDHLMIQEKNCGSVEERGEITKQKAIHLDEANLRHSIKREDK
;
A
#
# COMPACT_ATOMS: atom_id res chain seq x y z
N MET A 1 -17.80 -15.85 -2.10
CA MET A 1 -16.78 -15.73 -1.04
C MET A 1 -15.65 -16.70 -1.37
N LEU A 2 -14.42 -16.20 -1.52
CA LEU A 2 -13.26 -16.99 -1.96
C LEU A 2 -13.07 -18.28 -1.14
N TYR A 3 -13.31 -18.23 0.18
CA TYR A 3 -13.24 -19.39 1.07
C TYR A 3 -14.23 -20.52 0.71
N LEU A 4 -15.52 -20.22 0.56
CA LEU A 4 -16.53 -21.23 0.22
C LEU A 4 -16.32 -21.80 -1.20
N THR A 5 -15.86 -20.97 -2.12
CA THR A 5 -15.48 -21.40 -3.46
C THR A 5 -14.31 -22.36 -3.41
N ASN A 6 -13.24 -22.03 -2.68
CA ASN A 6 -12.10 -22.92 -2.45
C ASN A 6 -12.50 -24.23 -1.75
N CYS A 7 -13.38 -24.18 -0.75
CA CYS A 7 -13.90 -25.39 -0.09
C CYS A 7 -14.68 -26.29 -1.06
N SER A 8 -15.43 -25.70 -1.99
CA SER A 8 -16.15 -26.45 -3.03
C SER A 8 -15.20 -27.03 -4.08
N GLU A 9 -14.12 -26.33 -4.42
CA GLU A 9 -13.12 -26.78 -5.40
C GLU A 9 -12.23 -27.90 -4.85
N ASN A 10 -12.08 -27.98 -3.52
CA ASN A 10 -11.28 -29.00 -2.84
C ASN A 10 -12.14 -30.09 -2.16
N ASP A 11 -13.42 -30.21 -2.52
CA ASP A 11 -14.36 -31.21 -1.99
C ASP A 11 -14.43 -31.30 -0.45
N ILE A 12 -14.27 -30.16 0.23
CA ILE A 12 -14.32 -30.13 1.70
C ILE A 12 -15.77 -30.34 2.18
N PRO A 13 -16.04 -31.36 3.01
CA PRO A 13 -17.39 -31.65 3.50
C PRO A 13 -18.01 -30.46 4.23
N LYS A 14 -19.31 -30.21 4.01
CA LYS A 14 -20.04 -29.09 4.66
C LYS A 14 -19.97 -29.10 6.19
N LEU A 15 -19.80 -30.27 6.79
CA LEU A 15 -19.66 -30.44 8.24
C LEU A 15 -18.30 -29.91 8.75
N GLU A 16 -17.29 -29.92 7.88
CA GLU A 16 -15.90 -29.51 8.15
C GLU A 16 -15.62 -28.08 7.66
N GLN A 17 -16.52 -27.51 6.85
CA GLN A 17 -16.47 -26.10 6.49
C GLN A 17 -16.66 -25.26 7.76
N ALA A 18 -15.74 -24.33 7.99
CA ALA A 18 -15.87 -23.38 9.08
C ALA A 18 -17.19 -22.62 8.92
N LYS A 19 -17.93 -22.47 10.02
CA LYS A 19 -19.18 -21.71 10.00
C LYS A 19 -18.87 -20.31 9.46
N VAL A 20 -19.64 -19.84 8.49
CA VAL A 20 -19.41 -18.55 7.82
C VAL A 20 -19.25 -17.40 8.82
N TRP A 21 -20.06 -17.38 9.88
CA TRP A 21 -19.93 -16.37 10.94
C TRP A 21 -18.58 -16.40 11.65
N LEU A 22 -17.99 -17.60 11.83
CA LEU A 22 -16.69 -17.78 12.47
C LEU A 22 -15.56 -17.34 11.52
N TYR A 23 -15.68 -17.64 10.21
CA TYR A 23 -14.77 -17.10 9.20
C TYR A 23 -14.80 -15.57 9.19
N ILE A 24 -15.99 -14.96 9.18
CA ILE A 24 -16.16 -13.50 9.22
C ILE A 24 -15.56 -12.93 10.49
N LYS A 25 -15.82 -13.57 11.65
CA LYS A 25 -15.25 -13.17 12.94
C LYS A 25 -13.72 -13.19 12.90
N ILE A 26 -13.12 -14.32 12.52
CA ILE A 26 -11.66 -14.47 12.45
C ILE A 26 -11.06 -13.48 11.44
N PHE A 27 -11.65 -13.33 10.25
CA PHE A 27 -11.13 -12.44 9.21
C PHE A 27 -11.17 -10.96 9.62
N ASN A 28 -12.27 -10.53 10.24
CA ASN A 28 -12.45 -9.12 10.62
C ASN A 28 -11.80 -8.79 11.97
N GLU A 29 -11.87 -9.68 12.95
CA GLU A 29 -11.43 -9.41 14.32
C GLU A 29 -9.99 -9.89 14.57
N ASP A 30 -9.62 -11.09 14.10
CA ASP A 30 -8.33 -11.71 14.44
C ASP A 30 -7.23 -11.37 13.42
N PHE A 31 -7.56 -11.37 12.12
CA PHE A 31 -6.61 -10.95 11.08
C PHE A 31 -6.50 -9.44 10.95
N ASN A 32 -7.45 -8.69 11.54
CA ASN A 32 -7.56 -7.23 11.52
C ASN A 32 -7.06 -6.65 10.17
N LEU A 33 -7.48 -7.28 9.07
CA LEU A 33 -7.30 -6.78 7.71
C LEU A 33 -8.30 -5.63 7.47
N SER A 34 -8.41 -4.75 8.46
CA SER A 34 -8.71 -3.36 8.20
C SER A 34 -7.82 -3.00 7.02
N PHE A 35 -8.42 -2.78 5.85
CA PHE A 35 -7.72 -2.19 4.72
C PHE A 35 -7.31 -0.81 5.18
N HIS A 36 -6.20 -0.73 5.91
CA HIS A 36 -5.52 0.52 6.18
C HIS A 36 -5.34 1.13 4.81
N LEU A 37 -5.73 2.40 4.67
CA LEU A 37 -5.39 3.15 3.48
C LEU A 37 -3.92 2.84 3.22
N PRO A 38 -3.56 2.38 2.00
CA PRO A 38 -2.19 2.07 1.70
C PRO A 38 -1.40 3.29 2.15
N TYR A 39 -0.52 3.08 3.15
CA TYR A 39 0.44 4.11 3.50
C TYR A 39 1.14 4.36 2.17
N SER A 40 1.11 5.62 1.70
CA SER A 40 1.79 5.98 0.45
C SER A 40 3.17 5.35 0.50
N ASP A 41 3.43 4.35 -0.34
CA ASP A 41 4.75 3.71 -0.42
C ASP A 41 5.72 4.82 -0.77
N THR A 42 6.38 5.30 0.27
CA THR A 42 7.40 6.33 0.21
C THR A 42 8.69 5.55 0.22
N CYS A 43 9.53 5.79 -0.77
CA CYS A 43 10.87 5.24 -0.75
C CYS A 43 11.72 6.00 0.27
N ASP A 44 12.90 5.47 0.59
CA ASP A 44 13.83 6.09 1.53
C ASP A 44 14.13 7.56 1.16
N ASP A 45 14.23 7.90 -0.13
CA ASP A 45 14.45 9.27 -0.60
C ASP A 45 13.27 10.21 -0.27
N CYS A 46 12.03 9.72 -0.42
CA CYS A 46 10.84 10.47 -0.03
C CYS A 46 10.85 10.78 1.46
N ASP A 47 11.19 9.79 2.29
CA ASP A 47 11.28 9.95 3.73
C ASP A 47 12.38 10.93 4.13
N HIS A 48 13.56 10.82 3.51
CA HIS A 48 14.67 11.75 3.73
C HIS A 48 14.29 13.19 3.36
N LEU A 49 13.69 13.42 2.20
CA LEU A 49 13.25 14.75 1.77
C LEU A 49 12.15 15.31 2.68
N MET A 50 11.23 14.47 3.16
CA MET A 50 10.20 14.88 4.12
C MET A 50 10.78 15.27 5.48
N ILE A 51 11.79 14.53 5.96
CA ILE A 51 12.50 14.86 7.20
C ILE A 51 13.27 16.18 7.04
N GLN A 52 13.96 16.38 5.91
CA GLN A 52 14.67 17.62 5.62
C GLN A 52 13.71 18.81 5.50
N GLU A 53 12.59 18.65 4.79
CA GLU A 53 11.56 19.69 4.64
C GLU A 53 10.99 20.13 5.99
N LYS A 54 10.76 19.18 6.91
CA LYS A 54 10.28 19.45 8.28
C LYS A 54 11.31 20.16 9.15
N ASN A 55 12.60 19.90 8.94
CA ASN A 55 13.68 20.42 9.79
C ASN A 55 14.42 21.62 9.17
N CYS A 56 14.03 22.08 7.98
CA CYS A 56 14.74 23.17 7.31
C CYS A 56 14.63 24.49 8.10
N GLY A 57 15.75 25.20 8.20
CA GLY A 57 15.86 26.43 8.99
C GLY A 57 15.66 27.71 8.17
N SER A 58 15.74 27.61 6.84
CA SER A 58 15.67 28.75 5.93
C SER A 58 14.69 28.54 4.78
N VAL A 59 14.25 29.64 4.15
CA VAL A 59 13.31 29.63 3.02
C VAL A 59 14.01 29.13 1.75
N GLU A 60 15.28 29.50 1.58
CA GLU A 60 16.13 29.08 0.46
C GLU A 60 16.34 27.56 0.47
N GLU A 61 16.67 27.00 1.62
CA GLU A 61 16.82 25.56 1.81
C GLU A 61 15.51 24.81 1.55
N ARG A 62 14.38 25.36 2.01
CA ARG A 62 13.06 24.81 1.70
C ARG A 62 12.81 24.79 0.19
N GLY A 63 13.14 25.88 -0.50
CA GLY A 63 12.96 25.98 -1.95
C GLY A 63 13.74 24.91 -2.71
N GLU A 64 14.98 24.64 -2.29
CA GLU A 64 15.80 23.60 -2.89
C GLU A 64 15.25 22.19 -2.60
N ILE A 65 14.86 21.90 -1.35
CA ILE A 65 14.27 20.60 -0.97
C ILE A 65 12.96 20.36 -1.75
N THR A 66 12.10 21.38 -1.87
CA THR A 66 10.85 21.28 -2.65
C THR A 66 11.14 20.99 -4.13
N LYS A 67 12.17 21.62 -4.70
CA LYS A 67 12.58 21.37 -6.09
C LYS A 67 13.10 19.95 -6.28
N GLN A 68 13.93 19.44 -5.37
CA GLN A 68 14.43 18.07 -5.43
C GLN A 68 13.31 17.04 -5.30
N LYS A 69 12.34 17.29 -4.41
CA LYS A 69 11.14 16.47 -4.26
C LYS A 69 10.29 16.45 -5.53
N ALA A 70 10.13 17.57 -6.21
CA ALA A 70 9.40 17.63 -7.48
C ALA A 70 10.09 16.80 -8.58
N ILE A 71 11.41 16.94 -8.72
CA ILE A 71 12.20 16.16 -9.69
C ILE A 71 12.05 14.66 -9.43
N HIS A 72 12.21 14.23 -8.18
CA HIS A 72 12.07 12.83 -7.79
C HIS A 72 10.70 12.24 -8.18
N LEU A 73 9.62 12.99 -7.94
CA LEU A 73 8.26 12.57 -8.28
C LEU A 73 8.04 12.52 -9.79
N ASP A 74 8.57 13.48 -10.54
CA ASP A 74 8.47 13.51 -12.00
C ASP A 74 9.17 12.30 -12.63
N GLU A 75 10.37 11.95 -12.14
CA GLU A 75 11.07 10.75 -12.60
C GLU A 75 10.32 9.46 -12.25
N ALA A 76 9.75 9.36 -11.05
CA ALA A 76 8.94 8.21 -10.66
C ALA A 76 7.71 8.06 -11.58
N ASN A 77 7.02 9.16 -11.86
CA ASN A 77 5.88 9.20 -12.77
C ASN A 77 6.28 8.77 -14.19
N LEU A 78 7.43 9.24 -14.69
CA LEU A 78 7.95 8.87 -16.00
C LEU A 78 8.27 7.36 -16.08
N ARG A 79 8.93 6.80 -15.06
CA ARG A 79 9.18 5.36 -14.98
C ARG A 79 7.87 4.57 -15.00
N HIS A 80 6.86 5.05 -14.30
CA HIS A 80 5.53 4.43 -14.29
C HIS A 80 4.81 4.55 -15.64
N SER A 81 4.93 5.67 -16.37
CA SER A 81 4.29 5.83 -17.68
C SER A 81 4.92 4.90 -18.71
N ILE A 82 6.25 4.83 -18.78
CA ILE A 82 6.99 3.92 -19.69
C ILE A 82 6.57 2.46 -19.43
N LYS A 83 6.52 2.04 -18.17
CA LYS A 83 6.11 0.67 -17.82
C LYS A 83 4.66 0.35 -18.20
N ARG A 84 3.78 1.35 -18.27
CA ARG A 84 2.39 1.15 -18.73
C ARG A 84 2.30 1.03 -20.24
N GLU A 85 3.16 1.72 -20.97
CA GLU A 85 3.22 1.66 -22.44
C GLU A 85 3.80 0.33 -22.95
N ASP A 86 4.67 -0.32 -22.17
CA ASP A 86 5.22 -1.65 -22.45
C ASP A 86 4.23 -2.83 -22.25
N LYS A 87 2.99 -2.57 -21.82
CA LYS A 87 2.00 -3.59 -21.43
C LYS A 87 0.83 -3.68 -22.41
#